data_AF-A0A9D4H8I7-F1
#
_entry.id   AF-A0A9D4H8I7-F1
#
_cell.length_a   1.000
_cell.length_b   1.000
_cell.length_c   1.000
_cell.angle_alpha   90.00
_cell.angle_beta   90.00
_cell.angle_gamma   90.00
#
_symmetry.space_group_name_H-M   'P 1'
#
loop_
_entity.id
_entity.type
_entity.pdbx_description
1 polymer ?
#
loop_
_entity_poly.entity_id
_entity_poly.type
_entity_poly.pdbx_seq_one_letter_code
_entity_poly.pdbx_strand_id
1 'polypeptide(L)' 'MQRLEERFGANELPAAAQGRFQVAHQASGESLEDWSDRVLTLATKAFRDLPSKYATEQAVAKFC' A
#
# COMPACT_ATOMS: atom_id res chain seq x y z
N MET A 1 -10.22 5.96 26.69
CA MET A 1 -10.21 6.52 25.31
C MET A 1 -10.04 5.45 24.21
N GLN A 2 -9.97 4.15 24.52
CA GLN A 2 -9.70 3.10 23.49
C GLN A 2 -10.77 2.97 22.39
N ARG A 3 -12.05 3.25 22.67
CA ARG A 3 -13.15 3.05 21.70
C ARG A 3 -13.20 4.08 20.57
N LEU A 4 -12.51 5.23 20.71
CA LEU A 4 -12.43 6.23 19.65
C LEU A 4 -11.31 5.88 18.67
N GLU A 5 -10.20 5.34 19.15
CA GLU A 5 -9.09 4.84 18.32
C GLU A 5 -9.50 3.61 17.51
N GLU A 6 -10.43 2.77 17.98
CA GLU A 6 -10.97 1.68 17.14
C GLU A 6 -11.90 2.19 16.01
N ARG A 7 -12.51 3.38 16.17
CA ARG A 7 -13.44 3.96 15.18
C ARG A 7 -12.80 5.03 14.28
N PHE A 8 -11.73 5.66 14.76
CA PHE A 8 -11.02 6.78 14.12
C PHE A 8 -9.51 6.56 14.01
N GLY A 9 -8.96 5.49 14.59
CA GLY A 9 -7.58 5.06 14.38
C GLY A 9 -7.46 4.42 13.01
N ALA A 10 -7.38 5.29 12.00
CA ALA A 10 -6.76 5.05 10.70
C ALA A 10 -6.98 3.65 10.10
N ASN A 11 -8.17 3.06 10.21
CA ASN A 11 -8.52 1.89 9.44
C ASN A 11 -8.88 2.39 8.04
N GLU A 12 -7.85 2.79 7.29
CA GLU A 12 -7.96 3.16 5.90
C GLU A 12 -8.79 2.08 5.19
N LEU A 13 -9.89 2.50 4.55
CA LEU A 13 -10.73 1.58 3.82
C LEU A 13 -9.86 0.87 2.78
N PRO A 14 -9.96 -0.46 2.62
CA PRO A 14 -9.17 -1.19 1.63
C PRO A 14 -9.25 -0.58 0.23
N ALA A 15 -10.42 -0.06 -0.16
CA ALA A 15 -10.61 0.66 -1.42
C ALA A 15 -9.76 1.94 -1.54
N ALA A 16 -9.60 2.70 -0.46
CA ALA A 16 -8.75 3.89 -0.45
C ALA A 16 -7.26 3.54 -0.49
N ALA A 17 -6.87 2.46 0.19
CA ALA A 17 -5.51 1.91 0.13
C ALA A 17 -5.17 1.41 -1.29
N GLN A 18 -6.10 0.68 -1.92
CA GLN A 18 -5.99 0.22 -3.30
C GLN A 18 -5.92 1.38 -4.29
N GLY A 19 -6.74 2.42 -4.10
CA GLY A 19 -6.68 3.63 -4.92
C GLY A 19 -5.30 4.31 -4.86
N ARG A 20 -4.72 4.44 -3.66
CA ARG A 20 -3.36 4.99 -3.49
C ARG A 20 -2.31 4.12 -4.17
N PHE A 21 -2.39 2.81 -4.00
CA PHE A 21 -1.50 1.86 -4.67
C PHE A 21 -1.61 1.98 -6.21
N GLN A 22 -2.83 2.09 -6.74
CA GLN A 22 -3.07 2.19 -8.18
C GLN A 22 -2.46 3.44 -8.81
N VAL A 23 -2.56 4.60 -8.16
CA VAL A 23 -2.00 5.86 -8.69
C VAL A 23 -0.52 6.07 -8.37
N ALA A 24 0.07 5.21 -7.53
CA ALA A 24 1.47 5.33 -7.16
C ALA A 24 2.38 5.15 -8.39
N HIS A 25 3.29 6.10 -8.56
CA HIS A 25 4.40 6.09 -9.50
C HIS A 25 5.68 6.53 -8.79
N GLN A 26 6.84 6.21 -9.37
CA GLN A 26 8.13 6.70 -8.91
C GLN A 26 8.16 8.23 -8.99
N ALA A 27 8.56 8.90 -7.92
CA ALA A 27 8.72 10.34 -7.91
C ALA A 27 10.03 10.76 -8.60
N SER A 28 10.07 11.98 -9.15
CA SER A 28 11.29 12.51 -9.74
C SER A 28 12.39 12.65 -8.69
N GLY A 29 13.51 11.95 -8.88
CA GLY A 29 14.64 11.93 -7.93
C GLY A 29 14.50 10.91 -6.78
N GLU A 30 13.42 10.14 -6.73
CA GLU A 30 13.30 9.00 -5.81
C GLU A 30 14.16 7.85 -6.31
N SER A 31 14.93 7.22 -5.41
CA SER A 31 15.72 6.04 -5.77
C SER A 31 14.81 4.86 -6.08
N LEU A 32 15.30 3.88 -6.85
CA LEU A 32 14.53 2.67 -7.12
C LEU A 32 14.27 1.85 -5.85
N GLU A 33 15.20 1.89 -4.89
CA GLU A 33 15.09 1.21 -3.61
C GLU A 33 13.97 1.84 -2.76
N ASP A 34 13.97 3.17 -2.61
CA ASP A 34 12.93 3.89 -1.88
C ASP A 34 11.55 3.70 -2.54
N TRP A 35 11.52 3.70 -3.87
CA TRP A 35 10.30 3.44 -4.63
C TRP A 35 9.80 2.01 -4.39
N SER A 36 10.69 1.01 -4.39
CA SER A 36 10.39 -0.39 -4.07
C SER A 36 9.76 -0.54 -2.68
N ASP A 37 10.40 0.03 -1.67
CA ASP A 37 9.90 -0.04 -0.29
C ASP A 37 8.53 0.64 -0.13
N ARG A 38 8.33 1.76 -0.82
CA ARG A 38 7.04 2.47 -0.82
C ARG A 38 5.95 1.66 -1.50
N VAL A 39 6.21 1.05 -2.66
CA VAL A 39 5.25 0.19 -3.37
C VAL A 39 4.87 -1.02 -2.54
N LEU A 40 5.84 -1.69 -1.91
CA LEU A 40 5.60 -2.86 -1.05
C LEU A 40 4.74 -2.48 0.16
N THR A 41 5.01 -1.33 0.77
CA THR A 41 4.21 -0.81 1.89
C THR A 41 2.77 -0.53 1.46
N LEU A 42 2.58 0.10 0.30
CA LEU A 42 1.26 0.39 -0.25
C LEU A 42 0.50 -0.90 -0.62
N ALA A 43 1.16 -1.88 -1.23
CA ALA A 43 0.57 -3.16 -1.59
C ALA A 43 0.10 -3.94 -0.34
N THR A 44 0.94 -3.98 0.70
CA THR A 44 0.62 -4.65 1.96
C THR A 44 -0.62 -4.04 2.63
N LYS A 45 -0.78 -2.71 2.55
CA LYS A 45 -1.98 -2.02 3.07
C LYS A 45 -3.20 -2.22 2.18
N ALA A 46 -3.02 -2.16 0.85
CA ALA A 46 -4.09 -2.31 -0.14
C ALA A 46 -4.71 -3.71 -0.17
N PHE A 47 -3.92 -4.73 0.14
CA PHE A 47 -4.28 -6.13 0.02
C PHE A 47 -4.14 -6.90 1.34
N ARG A 48 -4.25 -6.21 2.48
CA ARG A 48 -4.13 -6.77 3.85
C ARG A 48 -5.03 -7.99 4.13
N ASP A 49 -6.17 -8.06 3.45
CA ASP A 49 -7.16 -9.14 3.63
C ASP A 49 -6.97 -10.28 2.61
N LEU A 50 -5.95 -10.20 1.76
CA LEU A 50 -5.56 -11.21 0.77
C LEU A 50 -4.25 -11.90 1.18
N PRO A 51 -3.92 -13.06 0.58
CA PRO A 51 -2.64 -13.73 0.83
C PRO A 51 -1.45 -12.81 0.54
N SER A 52 -0.40 -12.86 1.36
CA SER A 52 0.81 -12.03 1.21
C SER A 52 1.43 -12.11 -0.18
N LYS A 53 1.41 -13.31 -0.80
CA LYS A 53 1.86 -13.54 -2.18
C LYS A 53 1.17 -12.62 -3.18
N TYR A 54 -0.12 -12.36 -3.00
CA TYR A 54 -0.88 -11.47 -3.88
C TYR A 54 -0.35 -10.03 -3.80
N ALA A 55 -0.09 -9.52 -2.58
CA ALA A 55 0.47 -8.18 -2.41
C ALA A 55 1.84 -8.04 -3.09
N THR A 56 2.70 -9.05 -2.98
CA THR A 56 4.01 -9.07 -3.65
C THR A 56 3.88 -9.11 -5.17
N GLU A 57 2.99 -9.95 -5.71
CA GLU A 57 2.75 -10.02 -7.17
C GLU A 57 2.25 -8.68 -7.73
N GLN A 58 1.34 -8.01 -7.01
CA GLN A 58 0.87 -6.68 -7.39
C GLN A 58 1.99 -5.64 -7.33
N ALA A 59 2.81 -5.67 -6.27
CA ALA A 59 3.95 -4.77 -6.14
C ALA A 59 4.94 -4.93 -7.30
N VAL A 60 5.29 -6.17 -7.67
CA VAL A 60 6.19 -6.45 -8.80
C VAL A 60 5.61 -5.93 -10.11
N ALA A 61 4.30 -6.09 -10.34
CA ALA A 61 3.63 -5.61 -11.54
C ALA A 61 3.70 -4.08 -11.73
N LYS A 62 4.05 -3.30 -10.69
CA LYS A 62 4.30 -1.84 -10.81
C LYS A 62 5.64 -1.48 -11.45
N PHE A 63 6.56 -2.44 -11.53
CA PHE A 63 7.90 -2.25 -12.10
C PHE A 63 8.03 -2.84 -13.52
N CYS A 64 6.97 -3.47 -14.04
CA CYS A 64 6.88 -4.01 -15.39
C CYS A 64 6.07 -3.06 -16.29
#